data_AF-A0A7J9CMM1-F1
#
_entry.id   AF-A0A7J9CMM1-F1
#
_cell.length_a   1.000
_cell.length_b   1.000
_cell.length_c   1.000
_cell.angle_alpha   90.00
_cell.angle_beta   90.00
_cell.angle_gamma   90.00
#
_symmetry.space_group_name_H-M   'P 1'
#
loop_
_entity.id
_entity.type
_entity.pdbx_description
1 polymer ?
#
loop_
_entity_poly.entity_id
_entity_poly.type
_entity_poly.pdbx_seq_one_letter_code
_entity_poly.pdbx_strand_id
1 'polypeptide(L)'
;MYGNIPSYSLLILILLITAVIAGSIFDAFFYLLLCGLLGLVVLGAFFYLRSRNRFQEVEEDHLDNMLGMPTRFSYEELKNITKNFSNKLGEGGFGSVSQGTLPSGSQVAVKHLFGIGPVNKSFVAEVQTIGSIHHFNLVSLVGFCAEKFNRLLVYEYMANGSLDRWIFNKNQDLSLDWQVRKKIILDIAKGLAYIFMKTATER
;
A
#
# COMPACT_ATOMS: atom_id res chain seq x y z
N MET A 1 -8.59 -79.97 34.01
CA MET A 1 -8.24 -79.66 32.61
C MET A 1 -7.92 -78.18 32.49
N TYR A 2 -6.68 -77.76 32.74
CA TYR A 2 -6.21 -76.44 32.32
C TYR A 2 -5.48 -76.65 30.99
N GLY A 3 -6.10 -76.25 29.89
CA GLY A 3 -5.47 -76.32 28.57
C GLY A 3 -4.26 -75.40 28.55
N ASN A 4 -3.07 -75.95 28.27
CA ASN A 4 -1.87 -75.15 28.07
C ASN A 4 -2.12 -74.19 26.90
N ILE A 5 -2.13 -72.89 27.19
CA ILE A 5 -2.22 -71.85 26.17
C ILE A 5 -0.96 -71.98 25.31
N PRO A 6 -1.09 -72.05 23.98
CA PRO A 6 0.07 -72.17 23.11
C PRO A 6 0.99 -70.95 23.25
N SER A 7 2.31 -71.21 23.31
CA SER A 7 3.34 -70.17 23.48
C SER A 7 3.29 -69.05 22.43
N TYR A 8 2.82 -69.35 21.21
CA TYR A 8 2.64 -68.36 20.14
C TYR A 8 1.52 -67.35 20.42
N SER A 9 0.47 -67.72 21.15
CA SER A 9 -0.61 -66.80 21.51
C SER A 9 -0.15 -65.71 22.48
N LEU A 10 0.75 -66.05 23.40
CA LEU A 10 1.35 -65.08 24.33
C LEU A 10 2.30 -64.11 23.58
N LEU A 11 3.08 -64.62 22.64
CA LEU A 11 3.98 -63.82 21.82
C LEU A 11 3.21 -62.80 20.97
N ILE A 12 2.13 -63.23 20.31
CA ILE A 12 1.28 -62.34 19.51
C ILE A 12 0.66 -61.25 20.38
N LEU A 13 0.18 -61.59 21.59
CA LEU A 13 -0.39 -60.61 22.52
C LEU A 13 0.64 -59.54 22.93
N ILE A 14 1.89 -59.94 23.23
CA ILE A 14 2.98 -59.00 23.57
C ILE A 14 3.31 -58.08 22.39
N LEU A 15 3.36 -58.63 21.17
CA LEU A 15 3.61 -57.83 19.96
C LEU A 15 2.50 -56.81 19.70
N LEU A 16 1.23 -57.17 19.92
CA LEU A 16 0.12 -56.23 19.79
C LEU A 16 0.17 -55.13 20.85
N ILE A 17 0.47 -55.47 22.11
CA ILE A 17 0.58 -54.48 23.20
C ILE A 17 1.73 -53.50 22.94
N THR A 18 2.90 -54.01 22.55
CA THR A 18 4.07 -53.15 22.26
C THR A 18 3.84 -52.25 21.04
N ALA A 19 3.14 -52.74 20.01
CA ALA A 19 2.75 -51.92 18.85
C ALA A 19 1.77 -50.80 19.22
N VAL A 20 0.76 -51.09 20.07
CA VAL A 20 -0.21 -50.08 20.54
C VAL A 20 0.49 -49.00 21.38
N ILE A 21 1.36 -49.41 22.31
CA ILE A 21 2.12 -48.48 23.14
C ILE A 21 3.03 -47.58 22.27
N ALA A 22 3.74 -48.18 21.31
CA ALA A 22 4.60 -47.44 20.39
C ALA A 22 3.81 -46.42 19.56
N GLY A 23 2.62 -46.78 19.07
CA GLY A 23 1.72 -45.88 18.35
C GLY A 23 1.27 -44.69 19.20
N SER A 24 0.79 -44.93 20.43
CA SER A 24 0.35 -43.86 21.33
C SER A 24 1.47 -42.88 21.71
N ILE A 25 2.69 -43.40 21.89
CA ILE A 25 3.87 -42.56 22.16
C ILE A 25 4.21 -41.71 20.93
N PHE A 26 4.24 -42.32 19.74
CA PHE A 26 4.50 -41.60 18.49
C PHE A 26 3.47 -40.50 18.25
N ASP A 27 2.19 -40.79 18.45
CA ASP A 27 1.10 -39.81 18.33
C ASP A 27 1.30 -38.66 19.32
N ALA A 28 1.59 -38.95 20.60
CA ALA A 28 1.83 -37.92 21.60
C ALA A 28 3.02 -37.01 21.23
N PHE A 29 4.12 -37.58 20.73
CA PHE A 29 5.27 -36.80 20.24
C PHE A 29 4.91 -35.96 19.01
N PHE A 30 4.16 -36.53 18.06
CA PHE A 30 3.71 -35.82 16.88
C PHE A 30 2.79 -34.64 17.24
N TYR A 31 1.85 -34.83 18.18
CA TYR A 31 0.99 -33.77 18.69
C TYR A 31 1.79 -32.67 19.41
N LEU A 32 2.78 -33.01 20.24
CA LEU A 32 3.64 -32.02 20.89
C LEU A 32 4.45 -31.19 19.89
N LEU A 33 5.00 -31.85 18.86
CA LEU A 33 5.73 -31.18 17.79
C LEU A 33 4.80 -30.25 16.99
N LEU A 34 3.59 -30.72 16.65
CA LEU A 34 2.59 -29.91 15.95
C LEU A 34 2.19 -28.68 16.78
N CYS A 35 1.89 -28.85 18.07
CA CYS A 35 1.58 -27.75 18.98
C CYS A 35 2.74 -26.76 19.12
N GLY A 36 3.98 -27.25 19.19
CA GLY A 36 5.18 -26.42 19.22
C GLY A 36 5.34 -25.57 17.96
N LEU A 37 5.18 -26.19 16.78
CA LEU A 37 5.24 -25.49 15.49
C LEU A 37 4.12 -24.44 15.36
N LEU A 38 2.89 -24.79 15.75
CA LEU A 38 1.77 -23.85 15.77
C LEU A 38 2.04 -22.66 16.71
N GLY A 39 2.60 -22.92 17.89
CA GLY A 39 3.00 -21.88 18.84
C GLY A 39 4.03 -20.92 18.24
N LEU A 40 5.05 -21.44 17.55
CA LEU A 40 6.07 -20.62 16.88
C LEU A 40 5.48 -19.78 15.74
N VAL A 41 4.56 -20.33 14.94
CA VAL A 41 3.87 -19.59 13.88
C VAL A 41 3.02 -18.47 14.46
N VAL A 42 2.27 -18.72 15.53
CA VAL A 42 1.45 -17.70 16.20
C VAL A 42 2.33 -16.60 16.80
N LEU A 43 3.42 -16.95 17.49
CA LEU A 43 4.37 -15.98 18.03
C LEU A 43 5.05 -15.16 16.94
N GLY A 44 5.46 -15.80 15.84
CA GLY A 44 6.03 -15.14 14.68
C GLY A 44 5.06 -14.16 14.02
N ALA A 45 3.80 -14.59 13.81
CA ALA A 45 2.73 -13.74 13.28
C ALA A 45 2.43 -12.57 14.22
N PHE A 46 2.34 -12.82 15.53
CA PHE A 46 2.12 -11.78 16.53
C PHE A 46 3.24 -10.73 16.53
N PHE A 47 4.50 -11.18 16.51
CA PHE A 47 5.65 -10.28 16.47
C PHE A 47 5.71 -9.50 15.15
N TYR A 48 5.43 -10.16 14.03
CA TYR A 48 5.38 -9.52 12.70
C TYR A 48 4.28 -8.45 12.64
N LEU A 49 3.06 -8.75 13.09
CA LEU A 49 1.95 -7.80 13.12
C LEU A 49 2.23 -6.63 14.06
N ARG A 50 2.76 -6.90 15.26
CA ARG A 50 3.13 -5.86 16.23
C ARG A 50 4.24 -4.96 15.69
N SER A 51 5.26 -5.54 15.08
CA SER A 51 6.35 -4.79 14.44
C SER A 51 5.80 -3.90 13.33
N ARG A 52 4.97 -4.44 12.44
CA ARG A 52 4.32 -3.70 11.35
C ARG A 52 3.50 -2.51 11.85
N ASN A 53 2.69 -2.69 12.90
CA ASN A 53 1.91 -1.59 13.48
C ASN A 53 2.81 -0.49 14.06
N ARG A 54 3.88 -0.85 14.79
CA ARG A 54 4.81 0.15 15.33
C ARG A 54 5.50 0.96 14.23
N PHE A 55 5.88 0.33 13.12
CA PHE A 55 6.45 1.05 11.99
C PHE A 55 5.46 2.05 11.39
N GLN A 56 4.17 1.69 11.31
CA GLN A 56 3.14 2.60 10.82
C GLN A 56 2.90 3.78 11.77
N GLU A 57 2.83 3.52 13.08
CA GLU A 57 2.68 4.58 14.09
C GLU A 57 3.84 5.58 14.02
N VAL A 58 5.08 5.10 13.91
CA VAL A 58 6.27 5.97 13.79
C VAL A 58 6.26 6.76 12.49
N GLU A 59 5.83 6.17 11.37
CA GLU A 59 5.72 6.87 10.08
C GLU A 59 4.64 7.95 10.13
N GLU A 60 3.49 7.66 10.75
CA GLU A 60 2.38 8.62 10.90
C GLU A 60 2.78 9.79 11.81
N ASP A 61 3.44 9.53 12.94
CA ASP A 61 3.96 10.55 13.87
C ASP A 61 5.06 11.42 13.22
N HIS A 62 5.94 10.81 12.43
CA HIS A 62 6.96 11.55 11.70
C HIS A 62 6.34 12.51 10.67
N LEU A 63 5.23 12.15 10.03
CA LEU A 63 4.51 13.04 9.11
C LEU A 63 3.78 14.17 9.85
N ASP A 64 3.26 13.92 11.05
CA ASP A 64 2.54 14.92 11.86
C ASP A 64 3.47 15.96 12.48
N ASN A 65 4.69 15.58 12.83
CA ASN A 65 5.69 16.47 13.42
C ASN A 65 6.43 17.36 12.39
N MET A 66 6.12 17.24 11.09
CA MET A 66 6.72 18.06 10.04
C MET A 66 6.01 19.40 9.87
N LEU A 67 6.78 20.48 9.98
CA LEU A 67 6.30 21.84 9.72
C LEU A 67 6.13 22.09 8.21
N GLY A 68 5.03 22.72 7.81
CA GLY A 68 4.77 23.13 6.43
C GLY A 68 4.17 22.04 5.53
N MET A 69 3.62 20.98 6.11
CA MET A 69 3.01 19.88 5.37
C MET A 69 1.67 20.26 4.70
N PRO A 70 1.34 19.66 3.54
CA PRO A 70 0.00 19.72 2.96
C PRO A 70 -1.07 19.20 3.93
N THR A 71 -2.33 19.58 3.73
CA THR A 71 -3.44 19.22 4.61
C THR A 71 -3.58 17.71 4.78
N ARG A 72 -3.65 17.22 6.02
CA ARG A 72 -3.94 15.82 6.32
C ARG A 72 -5.44 15.57 6.29
N PHE A 73 -5.86 14.58 5.52
CA PHE A 73 -7.25 14.10 5.41
C PHE A 73 -7.37 12.70 5.98
N SER A 74 -8.53 12.39 6.56
CA SER A 74 -8.91 11.03 6.91
C SER A 74 -9.33 10.22 5.69
N TYR A 75 -9.20 8.90 5.77
CA TYR A 75 -9.66 8.02 4.69
C TYR A 75 -11.17 8.16 4.47
N GLU A 76 -11.93 8.35 5.54
CA GLU A 76 -13.39 8.52 5.47
C GLU A 76 -13.77 9.82 4.74
N GLU A 77 -13.09 10.93 5.02
CA GLU A 77 -13.29 12.19 4.28
C GLU A 77 -13.00 12.00 2.79
N LEU A 78 -11.85 11.39 2.45
CA LEU A 78 -11.49 11.15 1.05
C LEU A 78 -12.47 10.21 0.35
N LYS A 79 -12.95 9.19 1.05
CA LYS A 79 -14.00 8.29 0.56
C LYS A 79 -15.32 9.03 0.31
N ASN A 80 -15.69 9.97 1.18
CA ASN A 80 -16.90 10.77 1.03
C ASN A 80 -16.80 11.76 -0.16
N ILE A 81 -15.73 12.54 -0.25
CA ILE A 81 -15.58 13.54 -1.32
C ILE A 81 -15.44 12.90 -2.71
N THR A 82 -14.96 11.65 -2.78
CA THR A 82 -14.84 10.87 -4.03
C THR A 82 -16.04 9.97 -4.30
N LYS A 83 -17.08 10.01 -3.45
CA LYS A 83 -18.26 9.13 -3.54
C LYS A 83 -17.85 7.66 -3.66
N ASN A 84 -17.10 7.16 -2.69
CA ASN A 84 -16.49 5.84 -2.67
C ASN A 84 -15.55 5.56 -3.86
N PHE A 85 -14.74 6.55 -4.25
CA PHE A 85 -13.80 6.46 -5.37
C PHE A 85 -14.44 6.12 -6.72
N SER A 86 -15.75 6.37 -6.89
CA SER A 86 -16.56 5.89 -8.01
C SER A 86 -16.19 6.50 -9.35
N ASN A 87 -15.79 7.77 -9.38
CA ASN A 87 -15.37 8.46 -10.60
C ASN A 87 -13.86 8.32 -10.81
N LYS A 88 -13.43 7.23 -11.44
CA LYS A 88 -12.02 6.94 -11.73
C LYS A 88 -11.53 7.72 -12.96
N LEU A 89 -10.48 8.52 -12.77
CA LEU A 89 -9.79 9.29 -13.82
C LEU A 89 -8.70 8.46 -14.51
N GLY A 90 -8.09 7.50 -13.79
CA GLY A 90 -7.06 6.62 -14.33
C GLY A 90 -6.61 5.54 -13.34
N GLU A 91 -5.87 4.57 -13.85
CA GLU A 91 -5.30 3.48 -13.06
C GLU A 91 -4.00 2.98 -13.70
N GLY A 92 -3.04 2.60 -12.87
CA GLY A 92 -1.76 2.05 -13.31
C GLY A 92 -1.06 1.29 -12.18
N GLY A 93 0.18 0.88 -12.43
CA GLY A 93 0.94 0.05 -11.47
C GLY A 93 1.21 0.70 -10.11
N PHE A 94 1.04 2.02 -9.99
CA PHE A 94 1.25 2.77 -8.76
C PHE A 94 -0.04 3.07 -8.00
N GLY A 95 -1.21 2.72 -8.52
CA GLY A 95 -2.48 3.08 -7.90
C GLY A 95 -3.59 3.45 -8.87
N SER A 96 -4.71 3.90 -8.30
CA SER A 96 -5.83 4.50 -9.02
C SER A 96 -5.96 5.99 -8.69
N VAL A 97 -6.51 6.76 -9.62
CA VAL A 97 -6.82 8.18 -9.43
C VAL A 97 -8.32 8.35 -9.61
N SER A 98 -8.99 8.95 -8.63
CA SER A 98 -10.42 9.25 -8.70
C SER A 98 -10.67 10.74 -8.48
N GLN A 99 -11.68 11.29 -9.13
CA GLN A 99 -12.11 12.66 -8.94
C GLN A 99 -12.89 12.81 -7.63
N GLY A 100 -12.69 13.93 -6.94
CA GLY A 100 -13.51 14.33 -5.79
C GLY A 100 -13.77 15.83 -5.76
N THR A 101 -14.63 16.23 -4.83
CA THR A 101 -14.96 17.65 -4.59
C THR A 101 -14.85 17.94 -3.11
N LEU A 102 -13.93 18.83 -2.74
CA LEU A 102 -13.76 19.28 -1.35
C LEU A 102 -15.00 20.06 -0.87
N PRO A 103 -15.23 20.19 0.46
CA PRO A 103 -16.33 21.00 1.00
C PRO A 103 -16.31 22.46 0.54
N SER A 104 -15.14 22.99 0.18
CA SER A 104 -14.97 24.32 -0.41
C SER A 104 -15.50 24.44 -1.85
N GLY A 105 -15.90 23.33 -2.47
CA GLY A 105 -16.27 23.26 -3.89
C GLY A 105 -15.10 23.03 -4.84
N SER A 106 -13.86 23.01 -4.34
CA SER A 106 -12.67 22.77 -5.16
C SER A 106 -12.63 21.32 -5.67
N GLN A 107 -12.40 21.14 -6.97
CA GLN A 107 -12.24 19.81 -7.56
C GLN A 107 -10.82 19.29 -7.33
N VAL A 108 -10.72 18.02 -6.94
CA VAL A 108 -9.45 17.35 -6.64
C VAL A 108 -9.33 16.01 -7.35
N ALA A 109 -8.09 15.58 -7.56
CA ALA A 109 -7.74 14.24 -7.99
C ALA A 109 -7.10 13.48 -6.81
N VAL A 110 -7.77 12.44 -6.35
CA VAL A 110 -7.31 11.59 -5.23
C VAL A 110 -6.64 10.36 -5.79
N LYS A 111 -5.31 10.27 -5.63
CA LYS A 111 -4.49 9.13 -6.04
C LYS A 111 -4.35 8.16 -4.86
N HIS A 112 -4.98 7.00 -4.97
CA HIS A 112 -4.86 5.91 -4.02
C HIS A 112 -3.72 4.98 -4.44
N LEU A 113 -2.67 4.87 -3.62
CA LEU A 113 -1.49 4.06 -3.94
C LEU A 113 -1.71 2.59 -3.56
N PHE A 114 -1.31 1.68 -4.45
CA PHE A 114 -1.40 0.23 -4.20
C PHE A 114 -0.06 -0.37 -3.80
N GLY A 115 -0.05 -1.19 -2.74
CA GLY A 115 1.09 -2.02 -2.33
C GLY A 115 1.53 -1.82 -0.87
N ILE A 116 2.48 -2.63 -0.41
CA ILE A 116 3.01 -2.63 0.96
C ILE A 116 4.53 -2.45 0.88
N GLY A 117 5.11 -1.55 1.68
CA GLY A 117 6.57 -1.41 1.82
C GLY A 117 7.19 -0.33 0.92
N PRO A 118 7.58 -0.61 -0.34
CA PRO A 118 8.18 0.38 -1.25
C PRO A 118 7.28 1.58 -1.53
N VAL A 119 5.97 1.37 -1.50
CA VAL A 119 4.94 2.41 -1.66
C VAL A 119 5.03 3.45 -0.56
N ASN A 120 5.30 3.06 0.69
CA ASN A 120 5.42 4.00 1.81
C ASN A 120 6.62 4.92 1.62
N LYS A 121 7.76 4.40 1.13
CA LYS A 121 8.94 5.24 0.84
C LYS A 121 8.65 6.25 -0.27
N SER A 122 8.00 5.80 -1.36
CA SER A 122 7.60 6.70 -2.45
C SER A 122 6.59 7.74 -1.99
N PHE A 123 5.63 7.34 -1.15
CA PHE A 123 4.62 8.21 -0.58
C PHE A 123 5.25 9.29 0.30
N VAL A 124 6.07 8.90 1.27
CA VAL A 124 6.74 9.84 2.19
C VAL A 124 7.63 10.80 1.40
N ALA A 125 8.41 10.30 0.42
CA ALA A 125 9.23 11.15 -0.42
C ALA A 125 8.39 12.15 -1.26
N GLU A 126 7.24 11.71 -1.79
CA GLU A 126 6.33 12.55 -2.56
C GLU A 126 5.70 13.63 -1.68
N VAL A 127 5.24 13.29 -0.47
CA VAL A 127 4.71 14.27 0.48
C VAL A 127 5.78 15.25 0.93
N GLN A 128 6.99 14.79 1.25
CA GLN A 128 8.10 15.65 1.71
C GLN A 128 8.60 16.60 0.62
N THR A 129 8.81 16.07 -0.58
CA THR A 129 9.43 16.84 -1.67
C THR A 129 8.38 17.69 -2.38
N ILE A 130 7.26 17.11 -2.79
CA ILE A 130 6.24 17.81 -3.57
C ILE A 130 5.33 18.65 -2.68
N GLY A 131 5.13 18.26 -1.42
CA GLY A 131 4.27 19.02 -0.50
C GLY A 131 4.75 20.46 -0.24
N SER A 132 6.06 20.71 -0.35
CA SER A 132 6.62 22.06 -0.21
C SER A 132 6.72 22.80 -1.56
N ILE A 133 6.55 22.12 -2.69
CA ILE A 133 6.73 22.67 -4.03
C ILE A 133 5.46 23.34 -4.52
N HIS A 134 5.56 24.64 -4.78
CA HIS A 134 4.49 25.44 -5.36
C HIS A 134 5.02 26.14 -6.61
N HIS A 135 4.62 25.68 -7.78
CA HIS A 135 5.04 26.26 -9.06
C HIS A 135 3.92 26.13 -10.09
N PHE A 136 3.70 27.17 -10.89
CA PHE A 136 2.61 27.25 -11.86
C PHE A 136 2.60 26.10 -12.89
N ASN A 137 3.78 25.56 -13.24
CA ASN A 137 3.91 24.44 -14.18
C ASN A 137 4.00 23.07 -13.50
N LEU A 138 3.62 22.95 -12.22
CA LEU A 138 3.55 21.69 -11.48
C LEU A 138 2.17 21.55 -10.85
N VAL A 139 1.65 20.33 -10.84
CA VAL A 139 0.36 20.03 -10.18
C VAL A 139 0.57 20.12 -8.68
N SER A 140 -0.19 20.96 -7.99
CA SER A 140 -0.03 21.15 -6.55
C SER A 140 -0.56 19.96 -5.75
N LEU A 141 0.20 19.54 -4.73
CA LEU A 141 -0.24 18.57 -3.73
C LEU A 141 -1.02 19.32 -2.65
N VAL A 142 -2.35 19.21 -2.68
CA VAL A 142 -3.28 19.86 -1.75
C VAL A 142 -3.22 19.21 -0.36
N GLY A 143 -3.02 17.89 -0.33
CA GLY A 143 -3.04 17.13 0.91
C GLY A 143 -2.72 15.66 0.73
N PHE A 144 -2.78 14.93 1.83
CA PHE A 144 -2.52 13.50 1.86
C PHE A 144 -3.38 12.78 2.91
N CYS A 145 -3.45 11.45 2.80
CA CYS A 145 -3.98 10.58 3.83
C CYS A 145 -2.96 9.47 4.08
N ALA A 146 -2.54 9.35 5.34
CA ALA A 146 -1.75 8.23 5.86
C ALA A 146 -2.52 7.64 7.04
N GLU A 147 -3.35 6.63 6.78
CA GLU A 147 -4.12 5.97 7.84
C GLU A 147 -4.00 4.47 7.70
N LYS A 148 -3.37 3.81 8.68
CA LYS A 148 -3.13 2.36 8.63
C LYS A 148 -2.40 2.03 7.32
N PHE A 149 -3.00 1.20 6.46
CA PHE A 149 -2.45 0.81 5.16
C PHE A 149 -2.88 1.71 4.01
N ASN A 150 -3.74 2.70 4.27
CA ASN A 150 -4.21 3.62 3.24
C ASN A 150 -3.16 4.72 3.06
N ARG A 151 -2.71 4.88 1.83
CA ARG A 151 -1.79 5.94 1.39
C ARG A 151 -2.43 6.63 0.19
N LEU A 152 -2.92 7.85 0.40
CA LEU A 152 -3.58 8.63 -0.64
C LEU A 152 -2.96 10.02 -0.74
N LEU A 153 -2.87 10.52 -1.97
CA LEU A 153 -2.40 11.85 -2.29
C LEU A 153 -3.53 12.64 -2.95
N VAL A 154 -3.71 13.89 -2.54
CA VAL A 154 -4.78 14.76 -3.01
C VAL A 154 -4.15 15.87 -3.83
N TYR A 155 -4.37 15.86 -5.13
CA TYR A 155 -3.90 16.87 -6.05
C TYR A 155 -5.04 17.76 -6.53
N GLU A 156 -4.69 18.90 -7.07
CA GLU A 156 -5.61 19.72 -7.86
C GLU A 156 -6.13 18.94 -9.09
N TYR A 157 -7.41 19.09 -9.40
CA TYR A 157 -7.98 18.45 -10.58
C TYR A 157 -7.60 19.18 -11.87
N MET A 158 -7.11 18.42 -12.85
CA MET A 158 -6.71 18.93 -14.17
C MET A 158 -7.81 18.66 -15.20
N ALA A 159 -8.63 19.68 -15.49
CA ALA A 159 -9.83 19.54 -16.33
C ALA A 159 -9.55 19.06 -17.77
N ASN A 160 -8.39 19.38 -18.33
CA ASN A 160 -8.00 18.95 -19.68
C ASN A 160 -7.40 17.54 -19.72
N GLY A 161 -7.29 16.88 -18.57
CA GLY A 161 -6.71 15.54 -18.44
C GLY A 161 -5.22 15.50 -18.79
N SER A 162 -4.74 14.29 -19.04
CA SER A 162 -3.34 14.00 -19.32
C SER A 162 -2.97 14.28 -20.79
N LEU A 163 -1.69 14.60 -21.01
CA LEU A 163 -1.17 15.03 -22.32
C LEU A 163 -1.20 13.91 -23.38
N ASP A 164 -1.11 12.64 -22.97
CA ASP A 164 -1.20 11.47 -23.84
C ASP A 164 -2.51 11.46 -24.64
N ARG A 165 -3.63 11.88 -24.03
CA ARG A 165 -4.93 12.02 -24.70
C ARG A 165 -4.89 13.02 -25.85
N TRP A 166 -4.02 14.02 -25.80
CA TRP A 166 -3.92 15.05 -26.83
C TRP A 166 -2.88 14.71 -27.91
N ILE A 167 -1.87 13.91 -27.57
CA ILE A 167 -0.81 13.50 -28.50
C ILE A 167 -1.20 12.27 -29.32
N PHE A 168 -1.79 11.26 -28.68
CA PHE A 168 -2.02 9.95 -29.29
C PHE A 168 -3.45 9.74 -29.82
N ASN A 169 -4.32 10.74 -29.68
CA ASN A 169 -5.69 10.64 -30.17
C ASN A 169 -5.73 10.75 -31.71
N LYS A 170 -6.46 9.83 -32.33
CA LYS A 170 -6.59 9.72 -33.79
C LYS A 170 -7.58 10.73 -34.38
N ASN A 171 -8.36 11.41 -33.53
CA ASN A 171 -9.31 12.44 -33.97
C ASN A 171 -8.57 13.77 -34.25
N GLN A 172 -8.57 14.22 -35.50
CA GLN A 172 -7.90 15.45 -35.94
C GLN A 172 -8.42 16.72 -35.25
N ASP A 173 -9.70 16.72 -34.83
CA ASP A 173 -10.35 17.84 -34.13
C ASP A 173 -9.78 18.11 -32.72
N LEU A 174 -9.00 17.18 -32.17
CA LEU A 174 -8.32 17.30 -30.87
C LEU A 174 -6.80 17.51 -31.03
N SER A 175 -6.32 17.77 -32.25
CA SER A 175 -4.90 17.98 -32.49
C SER A 175 -4.43 19.33 -31.93
N LEU A 176 -3.37 19.29 -31.12
CA LEU A 176 -2.77 20.50 -30.57
C LEU A 176 -2.08 21.30 -31.69
N ASP A 177 -2.41 22.59 -31.82
CA ASP A 177 -1.69 23.53 -32.69
C ASP A 177 -0.21 23.61 -32.30
N TRP A 178 0.66 23.92 -33.27
CA TRP A 178 2.10 24.00 -33.06
C TRP A 178 2.50 25.02 -31.99
N GLN A 179 1.82 26.17 -31.92
CA GLN A 179 2.11 27.17 -30.89
C GLN A 179 1.77 26.64 -29.49
N VAL A 180 0.66 25.91 -29.38
CA VAL A 180 0.25 25.25 -28.12
C VAL A 180 1.26 24.17 -27.73
N ARG A 181 1.75 23.36 -28.67
CA ARG A 181 2.79 22.35 -28.39
C ARG A 181 4.08 22.99 -27.88
N LYS A 182 4.55 24.05 -28.53
CA LYS A 182 5.75 24.79 -28.08
C LYS A 182 5.58 25.33 -26.67
N LYS A 183 4.39 25.87 -26.35
CA LYS A 183 4.06 26.34 -25.00
C LYS A 183 4.12 25.19 -23.98
N ILE A 184 3.50 24.05 -24.28
CA ILE A 184 3.54 22.86 -23.40
C ILE A 184 4.99 22.41 -23.13
N ILE A 185 5.83 22.34 -24.17
CA ILE A 185 7.24 21.95 -24.03
C ILE A 185 7.99 22.93 -23.13
N LEU A 186 7.81 24.24 -23.35
CA LEU A 186 8.45 25.27 -22.54
C LEU A 186 8.00 25.20 -21.07
N ASP A 187 6.71 25.02 -20.83
CA ASP A 187 6.13 24.93 -19.50
C ASP A 187 6.61 23.68 -18.76
N ILE A 188 6.72 22.52 -19.44
CA ILE A 188 7.35 21.31 -18.88
C ILE A 188 8.81 21.58 -18.51
N ALA A 189 9.58 22.24 -19.39
CA ALA A 189 10.99 22.54 -19.12
C ALA A 189 11.16 23.45 -17.88
N LYS A 190 10.29 24.45 -17.72
CA LYS A 190 10.27 25.32 -16.52
C LYS A 190 9.93 24.53 -15.26
N GLY A 191 8.90 23.68 -15.30
CA GLY A 191 8.52 22.84 -14.16
C GLY A 191 9.64 21.90 -13.73
N LEU A 192 10.30 21.24 -14.69
CA LEU A 192 11.45 20.37 -14.43
C LEU A 192 12.64 21.15 -13.85
N ALA A 193 13.00 22.28 -14.45
CA ALA A 193 14.07 23.13 -13.94
C ALA A 193 13.82 23.58 -12.49
N TYR A 194 12.56 23.89 -12.15
CA TYR A 194 12.17 24.23 -10.78
C TYR A 194 12.36 23.06 -9.81
N ILE A 195 11.91 21.85 -10.17
CA ILE A 195 12.14 20.64 -9.35
C ILE A 195 13.63 20.42 -9.11
N PHE A 196 14.44 20.49 -10.16
CA PHE A 196 15.89 20.29 -10.04
C PHE A 196 16.55 21.35 -9.14
N MET A 197 16.16 22.62 -9.27
CA MET A 197 16.71 23.67 -8.43
C MET A 197 16.36 23.46 -6.95
N LYS A 198 15.10 23.10 -6.65
CA LYS A 198 14.63 22.90 -5.29
C LYS A 198 15.27 21.68 -4.63
N THR A 199 15.33 20.56 -5.35
CA THR A 199 15.98 19.32 -4.86
C THR A 199 17.50 19.44 -4.72
N ALA A 200 18.16 20.32 -5.48
CA ALA A 200 19.59 20.59 -5.34
C ALA A 200 19.91 21.51 -4.14
N THR A 201 18.95 22.32 -3.69
CA THR A 201 19.12 23.26 -2.57
C THR A 201 18.90 22.59 -1.20
N GLU A 202 18.26 21.42 -1.17
CA GLU A 202 17.98 20.63 0.05
C GLU A 202 19.03 19.53 0.33
N ARG A 203 20.18 19.55 -0.37
CA ARG A 203 21.34 18.67 -0.12
C ARG A 203 22.47 19.37 0.62
#